data_AF-A0A2V7X027-F1
#
_entry.id   AF-A0A2V7X027-F1
#
_cell.length_a   1.000
_cell.length_b   1.000
_cell.length_c   1.000
_cell.angle_alpha   90.00
_cell.angle_beta   90.00
_cell.angle_gamma   90.00
#
_symmetry.space_group_name_H-M   'P 1'
#
loop_
_entity.id
_entity.type
_entity.pdbx_description
1 polymer ?
#
loop_
_entity_poly.entity_id
_entity_poly.type
_entity_poly.pdbx_seq_one_letter_code
_entity_poly.pdbx_strand_id
1 'polypeptide(L)'
;MPALRAGAAAGLAALLLASDLVLLTLFLNPQVTLRGDARALLTSLLLPWTAIALPGLWLVVAVSSALPGWPRAARPPLEALPGVTTAALLALSAAAALFWLSLVSYRHSVPVEVLSPLAGSAVALTAAALVLLAVGIDAVLFPSRGRGVSAALVVLAASSAVVVPLALRPSPVARPTPVPFATETVTPARRVILVGIDGLSLGQIREGVARGGLPVFGQMMRRGAHGPLATLRPTEAPPIWTSIFTGRLPRDHGVKSFATYRLRGSSTVYEL
;
A
#
# COMPACT_ATOMS: atom_id res chain seq x y z
N MET A 1 -19.33 13.72 28.71
CA MET A 1 -17.84 13.63 28.60
C MET A 1 -17.26 12.32 28.02
N PRO A 2 -17.93 11.13 28.00
CA PRO A 2 -17.32 9.92 27.43
C PRO A 2 -17.19 9.93 25.90
N ALA A 3 -18.17 10.53 25.19
CA ALA A 3 -18.13 10.67 23.73
C ALA A 3 -16.93 11.51 23.22
N LEU A 4 -16.56 12.57 23.96
CA LEU A 4 -15.41 13.42 23.63
C LEU A 4 -14.08 12.68 23.76
N ARG A 5 -13.92 11.83 24.79
CA ARG A 5 -12.70 11.02 24.99
C ARG A 5 -12.58 9.89 23.97
N ALA A 6 -13.69 9.25 23.61
CA ALA A 6 -13.74 8.32 22.48
C ALA A 6 -13.37 9.00 21.15
N GLY A 7 -13.80 10.26 20.96
CA GLY A 7 -13.38 11.10 19.85
C GLY A 7 -11.88 11.33 19.79
N ALA A 8 -11.25 11.62 20.94
CA ALA A 8 -9.79 11.80 20.99
C ALA A 8 -9.02 10.52 20.64
N ALA A 9 -9.44 9.36 21.14
CA ALA A 9 -8.84 8.06 20.81
C ALA A 9 -8.93 7.75 19.30
N ALA A 10 -10.13 7.95 18.72
CA ALA A 10 -10.34 7.79 17.29
C ALA A 10 -9.53 8.79 16.46
N GLY A 11 -9.39 10.05 16.92
CA GLY A 11 -8.59 11.07 16.25
C GLY A 11 -7.11 10.75 16.20
N LEU A 12 -6.54 10.24 17.29
CA LEU A 12 -5.15 9.79 17.32
C LEU A 12 -4.91 8.61 16.38
N ALA A 13 -5.81 7.62 16.36
CA ALA A 13 -5.71 6.48 15.46
C ALA A 13 -5.92 6.87 13.99
N ALA A 14 -6.80 7.83 13.70
CA ALA A 14 -7.00 8.37 12.35
C ALA A 14 -5.75 9.12 11.87
N LEU A 15 -5.14 9.92 12.73
CA LEU A 15 -3.89 10.62 12.44
C LEU A 15 -2.73 9.64 12.22
N LEU A 16 -2.66 8.57 13.01
CA LEU A 16 -1.69 7.49 12.85
C LEU A 16 -1.82 6.84 11.47
N LEU A 17 -3.02 6.38 11.11
CA LEU A 17 -3.29 5.80 9.79
C LEU A 17 -2.95 6.79 8.66
N ALA A 18 -3.35 8.05 8.78
CA ALA A 18 -3.05 9.06 7.78
C ALA A 18 -1.54 9.32 7.66
N SER A 19 -0.79 9.25 8.76
CA SER A 19 0.68 9.35 8.76
C SER A 19 1.31 8.18 8.03
N ASP A 20 0.83 6.96 8.25
CA ASP A 20 1.28 5.76 7.54
C ASP A 20 0.96 5.83 6.03
N LEU A 21 -0.18 6.41 5.64
CA LEU A 21 -0.53 6.67 4.24
C LEU A 21 0.41 7.69 3.57
N VAL A 22 0.78 8.75 4.30
CA VAL A 22 1.82 9.69 3.83
C VAL A 22 3.15 8.96 3.66
N LEU A 23 3.54 8.11 4.61
CA LEU A 23 4.76 7.31 4.50
C LEU A 23 4.73 6.37 3.30
N LEU A 24 3.63 5.64 3.11
CA LEU A 24 3.47 4.76 1.95
C LEU A 24 3.62 5.54 0.64
N THR A 25 3.02 6.73 0.56
CA THR A 25 3.15 7.62 -0.61
C THR A 25 4.60 8.01 -0.85
N LEU A 26 5.35 8.30 0.21
CA LEU A 26 6.78 8.62 0.15
C LEU A 26 7.66 7.43 -0.25
N PHE A 27 7.25 6.19 0.05
CA PHE A 27 7.90 4.97 -0.46
C PHE A 27 7.62 4.77 -1.94
N LEU A 28 6.36 4.91 -2.38
CA LEU A 28 5.97 4.76 -3.78
C LEU A 28 6.54 5.85 -4.69
N ASN A 29 6.84 7.02 -4.12
CA ASN A 29 7.42 8.17 -4.81
C ASN A 29 8.75 8.60 -4.15
N PRO A 30 9.84 7.84 -4.35
CA PRO A 30 11.11 8.04 -3.63
C PRO A 30 11.74 9.42 -3.86
N GLN A 31 11.45 10.06 -5.00
CA GLN A 31 11.88 11.43 -5.30
C GLN A 31 11.24 12.51 -4.40
N VAL A 32 10.09 12.22 -3.80
CA VAL A 32 9.36 13.18 -2.95
C VAL A 32 10.04 13.26 -1.58
N THR A 33 10.05 14.43 -0.96
CA THR A 33 10.63 14.59 0.39
C THR A 33 9.68 15.32 1.32
N LEU A 34 9.73 14.99 2.62
CA LEU A 34 8.98 15.74 3.63
C LEU A 34 9.37 17.23 3.62
N ARG A 35 10.66 17.56 3.47
CA ARG A 35 11.11 18.96 3.45
C ARG A 35 10.58 19.75 2.25
N GLY A 36 10.56 19.15 1.07
CA GLY A 36 10.09 19.80 -0.16
C GLY A 36 8.57 19.87 -0.26
N ASP A 37 7.86 18.85 0.24
CA ASP A 37 6.44 18.65 -0.03
C ASP A 37 5.55 18.69 1.23
N ALA A 38 6.08 19.08 2.40
CA ALA A 38 5.35 19.06 3.69
C ALA A 38 3.94 19.65 3.61
N ARG A 39 3.79 20.84 3.02
CA ARG A 39 2.49 21.52 2.91
C ARG A 39 1.52 20.76 2.01
N ALA A 40 2.02 20.21 0.91
CA ALA A 40 1.21 19.44 -0.03
C ALA A 40 0.78 18.10 0.57
N LEU A 41 1.70 17.37 1.22
CA LEU A 41 1.42 16.13 1.93
C LEU A 41 0.43 16.36 3.09
N LEU A 42 0.60 17.44 3.85
CA LEU A 42 -0.31 17.80 4.94
C LEU A 42 -1.74 18.06 4.42
N THR A 43 -1.87 18.93 3.42
CA THR A 43 -3.18 19.40 2.94
C THR A 43 -3.89 18.42 2.02
N SER A 44 -3.14 17.63 1.25
CA SER A 44 -3.71 16.71 0.26
C SER A 44 -3.83 15.27 0.76
N LEU A 45 -3.04 14.87 1.77
CA LEU A 45 -3.05 13.51 2.30
C LEU A 45 -3.37 13.48 3.79
N LEU A 46 -2.55 14.08 4.65
CA LEU A 46 -2.68 13.90 6.09
C LEU A 46 -4.04 14.37 6.62
N LEU A 47 -4.42 15.63 6.34
CA LEU A 47 -5.68 16.19 6.84
C LEU A 47 -6.91 15.50 6.24
N PRO A 48 -7.01 15.28 4.90
CA PRO A 48 -8.17 14.60 4.33
C PRO A 48 -8.32 13.16 4.82
N TRP A 49 -7.24 12.38 4.87
CA TRP A 49 -7.31 11.00 5.33
C TRP A 49 -7.60 10.89 6.82
N THR A 50 -7.11 11.83 7.64
CA THR A 50 -7.50 11.92 9.06
C THR A 50 -9.01 12.19 9.18
N ALA A 51 -9.53 13.15 8.41
CA ALA A 51 -10.94 13.52 8.43
C ALA A 51 -11.85 12.37 7.95
N ILE A 52 -11.42 11.59 6.95
CA ILE A 52 -12.17 10.44 6.42
C ILE A 52 -12.15 9.26 7.40
N ALA A 53 -11.00 8.96 8.02
CA ALA A 53 -10.86 7.81 8.91
C ALA A 53 -11.53 8.03 10.27
N LEU A 54 -11.58 9.27 10.76
CA LEU A 54 -12.08 9.63 12.09
C LEU A 54 -13.51 9.11 12.37
N PRO A 55 -14.54 9.35 11.53
CA PRO A 55 -15.90 8.91 11.83
C PRO A 55 -16.03 7.39 11.93
N GLY A 56 -15.35 6.65 11.04
CA GLY A 56 -15.36 5.18 11.04
C GLY A 56 -14.71 4.60 12.29
N LEU A 57 -13.53 5.11 12.66
CA LEU A 57 -12.84 4.67 13.87
C LEU A 57 -13.60 5.07 15.13
N TRP A 58 -14.21 6.26 15.15
CA TRP A 58 -15.06 6.70 16.26
C TRP A 58 -16.28 5.79 16.43
N LEU A 59 -16.94 5.43 15.33
CA LEU A 59 -18.09 4.52 15.37
C LEU A 59 -17.68 3.15 15.95
N VAL A 60 -16.54 2.60 15.54
CA VAL A 60 -16.05 1.33 16.09
C VAL A 60 -15.76 1.44 17.59
N VAL A 61 -15.11 2.52 18.03
CA VAL A 61 -14.85 2.75 19.46
C VAL A 61 -16.16 2.90 20.24
N ALA A 62 -17.12 3.67 19.71
CA ALA A 62 -18.42 3.88 20.34
C ALA A 62 -19.20 2.57 20.48
N VAL A 63 -19.31 1.78 19.41
CA VAL A 63 -20.01 0.49 19.40
C VAL A 63 -19.33 -0.51 20.33
N SER A 64 -18.00 -0.67 20.24
CA SER A 64 -17.27 -1.59 21.11
C SER A 64 -17.39 -1.23 22.59
N SER A 65 -17.41 0.07 22.92
CA SER A 65 -17.60 0.53 24.31
C SER A 65 -19.01 0.28 24.86
N ALA A 66 -20.00 0.11 23.99
CA ALA A 66 -21.38 -0.19 24.35
C ALA A 66 -21.62 -1.71 24.55
N LEU A 67 -20.73 -2.57 24.07
CA LEU A 67 -20.89 -4.02 24.19
C LEU A 67 -20.72 -4.50 25.65
N PRO A 68 -21.65 -5.32 26.18
CA PRO A 68 -21.49 -5.96 27.49
C PRO A 68 -20.24 -6.84 27.52
N GLY A 69 -19.44 -6.74 28.59
CA GLY A 69 -18.23 -7.55 28.76
C GLY A 69 -17.01 -7.08 27.94
N TRP A 70 -17.14 -6.06 27.09
CA TRP A 70 -15.97 -5.46 26.45
C TRP A 70 -15.07 -4.83 27.51
N PRO A 71 -13.75 -5.08 27.50
CA PRO A 71 -12.84 -4.54 28.50
C PRO A 71 -12.87 -3.01 28.43
N ARG A 72 -13.58 -2.41 29.36
CA ARG A 72 -13.41 -0.99 29.68
C ARG A 72 -12.05 -0.93 30.36
N ALA A 73 -11.13 -0.13 29.83
CA ALA A 73 -9.87 0.13 30.53
C ALA A 73 -10.24 0.43 31.98
N ALA A 74 -9.79 -0.42 32.92
CA ALA A 74 -10.29 -0.42 34.28
C ALA A 74 -9.35 0.32 35.25
N ARG A 75 -8.21 0.80 34.73
CA ARG A 75 -7.20 1.59 35.45
C ARG A 75 -6.45 2.54 34.49
N PRO A 76 -6.02 3.73 34.93
CA PRO A 76 -5.17 4.63 34.15
C PRO A 76 -3.81 3.99 33.81
N PRO A 77 -3.13 4.43 32.73
CA PRO A 77 -3.43 5.62 31.92
C PRO A 77 -4.32 5.37 30.69
N LEU A 78 -4.61 4.11 30.33
CA LEU A 78 -5.46 3.79 29.16
C LEU A 78 -6.93 4.23 29.32
N GLU A 79 -7.40 4.42 30.56
CA GLU A 79 -8.71 5.02 30.86
C GLU A 79 -8.89 6.46 30.36
N ALA A 80 -7.80 7.21 30.18
CA ALA A 80 -7.89 8.58 29.69
C ALA A 80 -8.45 8.63 28.25
N LEU A 81 -8.24 7.57 27.47
CA LEU A 81 -8.61 7.45 26.07
C LEU A 81 -9.27 6.07 25.80
N PRO A 82 -10.56 5.92 26.11
CA PRO A 82 -11.26 4.65 25.93
C PRO A 82 -11.25 4.22 24.46
N GLY A 83 -10.90 2.96 24.22
CA GLY A 83 -10.85 2.37 22.88
C GLY A 83 -9.61 2.70 22.05
N VAL A 84 -8.61 3.39 22.62
CA VAL A 84 -7.37 3.74 21.90
C VAL A 84 -6.63 2.52 21.35
N THR A 85 -6.54 1.43 22.11
CA THR A 85 -5.91 0.18 21.65
C THR A 85 -6.65 -0.42 20.45
N THR A 86 -7.98 -0.48 20.51
CA THR A 86 -8.82 -1.00 19.42
C THR A 86 -8.69 -0.14 18.17
N ALA A 87 -8.79 1.18 18.31
CA ALA A 87 -8.69 2.11 17.19
C ALA A 87 -7.29 2.05 16.55
N ALA A 88 -6.23 2.05 17.35
CA ALA A 88 -4.86 1.93 16.87
C ALA A 88 -4.60 0.56 16.21
N LEU A 89 -5.15 -0.53 16.76
CA LEU A 89 -5.04 -1.86 16.14
C LEU A 89 -5.64 -1.87 14.73
N LEU A 90 -6.83 -1.29 14.56
CA LEU A 90 -7.48 -1.21 13.25
C LEU A 90 -6.71 -0.33 12.28
N ALA A 91 -6.24 0.83 12.74
CA ALA A 91 -5.39 1.73 11.96
C ALA A 91 -4.12 1.01 11.46
N LEU A 92 -3.37 0.37 12.36
CA LEU A 92 -2.13 -0.32 12.01
C LEU A 92 -2.37 -1.57 11.16
N SER A 93 -3.47 -2.29 11.38
CA SER A 93 -3.83 -3.43 10.54
C SER A 93 -4.15 -2.99 9.10
N ALA A 94 -4.89 -1.88 8.95
CA ALA A 94 -5.17 -1.30 7.64
C ALA A 94 -3.89 -0.79 6.96
N ALA A 95 -3.04 -0.07 7.70
CA ALA A 95 -1.74 0.39 7.19
C ALA A 95 -0.85 -0.78 6.75
N ALA A 96 -0.70 -1.82 7.58
CA ALA A 96 0.08 -3.01 7.25
C ALA A 96 -0.46 -3.69 5.98
N ALA A 97 -1.78 -3.85 5.86
CA ALA A 97 -2.41 -4.43 4.66
C ALA A 97 -2.12 -3.60 3.41
N LEU A 98 -2.18 -2.27 3.50
CA LEU A 98 -1.86 -1.38 2.38
C LEU A 98 -0.38 -1.42 1.99
N PHE A 99 0.53 -1.50 2.96
CA PHE A 99 1.96 -1.68 2.68
C PHE A 99 2.25 -3.01 1.97
N TRP A 100 1.66 -4.11 2.45
CA TRP A 100 1.78 -5.42 1.80
C TRP A 100 1.17 -5.44 0.40
N LEU A 101 -0.03 -4.89 0.24
CA LEU A 101 -0.72 -4.79 -1.05
C LEU A 101 0.10 -3.97 -2.04
N SER A 102 0.64 -2.84 -1.60
CA SER A 102 1.51 -1.98 -2.42
C SER A 102 2.81 -2.67 -2.79
N LEU A 103 3.46 -3.38 -1.86
CA LEU A 103 4.66 -4.17 -2.15
C LEU A 103 4.37 -5.21 -3.24
N VAL A 104 3.29 -5.98 -3.10
CA VAL A 104 2.94 -7.03 -4.07
C VAL A 104 2.55 -6.43 -5.42
N SER A 105 1.78 -5.34 -5.40
CA SER A 105 1.23 -4.73 -6.62
C SER A 105 2.28 -3.95 -7.39
N TYR A 106 3.13 -3.17 -6.71
CA TYR A 106 4.04 -2.22 -7.35
C TYR A 106 5.51 -2.64 -7.36
N ARG A 107 5.86 -3.88 -6.97
CA ARG A 107 7.27 -4.37 -6.96
C ARG A 107 8.03 -4.22 -8.28
N HIS A 108 7.32 -4.16 -9.40
CA HIS A 108 7.93 -4.00 -10.73
C HIS A 108 8.00 -2.52 -11.17
N SER A 109 7.32 -1.61 -10.46
CA SER A 109 7.23 -0.17 -10.77
C SER A 109 8.05 0.69 -9.82
N VAL A 110 8.30 0.20 -8.61
CA VAL A 110 9.11 0.87 -7.59
C VAL A 110 10.59 0.47 -7.73
N PRO A 111 11.55 1.37 -7.45
CA PRO A 111 12.98 1.03 -7.48
C PRO A 111 13.36 -0.10 -6.52
N VAL A 112 14.40 -0.86 -6.87
CA VAL A 112 14.81 -2.07 -6.13
C VAL A 112 15.25 -1.74 -4.70
N GLU A 113 15.86 -0.56 -4.52
CA GLU A 113 16.36 -0.04 -3.24
C GLU A 113 15.23 0.20 -2.23
N VAL A 114 14.01 0.39 -2.72
CA VAL A 114 12.82 0.67 -1.90
C VAL A 114 12.11 -0.63 -1.50
N LEU A 115 12.29 -1.74 -2.23
CA LEU A 115 11.55 -2.99 -2.00
C LEU A 115 11.82 -3.59 -0.62
N SER A 116 13.10 -3.72 -0.24
CA SER A 116 13.48 -4.29 1.07
C SER A 116 13.02 -3.39 2.23
N PRO A 117 13.29 -2.07 2.22
CA PRO A 117 12.73 -1.13 3.19
C PRO A 117 11.19 -1.12 3.28
N LEU A 118 10.49 -1.22 2.15
CA LEU A 118 9.03 -1.27 2.13
C LEU A 118 8.52 -2.56 2.79
N ALA A 119 9.17 -3.71 2.51
CA ALA A 119 8.88 -4.97 3.18
C ALA A 119 9.16 -4.92 4.68
N GLY A 120 10.32 -4.35 5.08
CA GLY A 120 10.67 -4.15 6.49
C GLY A 120 9.65 -3.26 7.22
N SER A 121 9.15 -2.22 6.55
CA SER A 121 8.10 -1.35 7.07
C SER A 121 6.76 -2.09 7.23
N ALA A 122 6.38 -2.91 6.25
CA ALA A 122 5.18 -3.75 6.31
C ALA A 122 5.24 -4.76 7.49
N VAL A 123 6.40 -5.37 7.70
CA VAL A 123 6.67 -6.27 8.83
C VAL A 123 6.58 -5.51 10.15
N ALA A 124 7.18 -4.32 10.26
CA ALA A 124 7.13 -3.49 11.47
C ALA A 124 5.70 -3.09 11.84
N LEU A 125 4.89 -2.66 10.85
CA LEU A 125 3.48 -2.34 11.05
C LEU A 125 2.67 -3.57 11.50
N THR A 126 2.94 -4.73 10.89
CA THR A 126 2.30 -6.00 11.27
C THR A 126 2.68 -6.39 12.71
N ALA A 127 3.95 -6.28 13.08
CA ALA A 127 4.41 -6.57 14.45
C ALA A 127 3.79 -5.61 15.48
N ALA A 128 3.72 -4.32 15.17
CA ALA A 128 3.05 -3.34 16.03
C ALA A 128 1.56 -3.66 16.20
N ALA A 129 0.86 -4.03 15.12
CA ALA A 129 -0.53 -4.49 15.20
C ALA A 129 -0.68 -5.76 16.06
N LEU A 130 0.23 -6.75 15.94
CA LEU A 130 0.21 -7.96 16.78
C LEU A 130 0.46 -7.65 18.26
N VAL A 131 1.32 -6.68 18.58
CA VAL A 131 1.50 -6.19 19.96
C VAL A 131 0.20 -5.58 20.49
N LEU A 132 -0.47 -4.74 19.70
CA LEU A 132 -1.77 -4.16 20.10
C LEU A 132 -2.86 -5.23 20.27
N LEU A 133 -2.86 -6.26 19.42
CA LEU A 133 -3.76 -7.41 19.55
C LEU A 133 -3.49 -8.17 20.84
N ALA A 134 -2.22 -8.46 21.17
CA ALA A 134 -1.84 -9.12 22.41
C ALA A 134 -2.24 -8.29 23.64
N VAL A 135 -2.06 -6.96 23.60
CA VAL A 135 -2.54 -6.04 24.65
C VAL A 135 -4.07 -6.10 24.78
N GLY A 136 -4.80 -6.15 23.67
CA GLY A 136 -6.25 -6.33 23.67
C GLY A 136 -6.69 -7.65 24.30
N ILE A 137 -6.02 -8.76 23.95
CA ILE A 137 -6.29 -10.09 24.51
C ILE A 137 -5.99 -10.13 26.02
N ASP A 138 -4.83 -9.61 26.46
CA ASP A 138 -4.52 -9.48 27.90
C ASP A 138 -5.57 -8.63 28.61
N ALA A 139 -6.14 -7.62 27.95
CA ALA A 139 -7.22 -6.82 28.52
C ALA A 139 -8.51 -7.59 28.77
N VAL A 140 -8.88 -8.48 27.86
CA VAL A 140 -10.05 -9.36 28.00
C VAL A 140 -9.80 -10.45 29.05
N LEU A 141 -8.63 -11.11 28.99
CA LEU A 141 -8.34 -12.28 29.83
C LEU A 141 -8.04 -11.91 31.30
N PHE A 142 -7.40 -10.76 31.53
CA PHE A 142 -6.94 -10.35 32.87
C PHE A 142 -7.45 -8.95 33.25
N PRO A 143 -8.76 -8.80 33.52
CA PRO A 143 -9.37 -7.49 33.75
C PRO A 143 -8.84 -6.78 35.01
N SER A 144 -8.37 -7.52 36.02
CA SER A 144 -7.87 -6.99 37.30
C SER A 144 -6.39 -6.59 37.30
N ARG A 145 -5.64 -6.86 36.22
CA ARG A 145 -4.20 -6.58 36.12
C ARG A 145 -3.91 -5.08 35.93
N GLY A 146 -2.80 -4.60 36.49
CA GLY A 146 -2.34 -3.22 36.28
C GLY A 146 -1.99 -2.93 34.81
N ARG A 147 -2.26 -1.71 34.33
CA ARG A 147 -2.21 -1.34 32.90
C ARG A 147 -1.01 -0.50 32.47
N GLY A 148 -0.03 -0.28 33.36
CA GLY A 148 1.15 0.55 33.05
C GLY A 148 1.97 0.01 31.88
N VAL A 149 2.31 -1.30 31.90
CA VAL A 149 3.06 -1.96 30.82
C VAL A 149 2.26 -1.97 29.52
N SER A 150 0.97 -2.31 29.58
CA SER A 150 0.07 -2.29 28.41
C SER A 150 0.03 -0.90 27.76
N ALA A 151 -0.03 0.17 28.55
CA ALA A 151 -0.01 1.53 28.04
C ALA A 151 1.31 1.88 27.35
N ALA A 152 2.44 1.52 27.96
CA ALA A 152 3.75 1.70 27.35
C ALA A 152 3.85 0.96 26.02
N LEU A 153 3.38 -0.29 25.94
CA LEU A 153 3.35 -1.08 24.71
C LEU A 153 2.48 -0.44 23.62
N VAL A 154 1.33 0.13 23.97
CA VAL A 154 0.47 0.84 23.00
C VAL A 154 1.19 2.05 22.40
N VAL A 155 1.82 2.87 23.25
CA VAL A 155 2.56 4.06 22.81
C VAL A 155 3.78 3.66 21.97
N LEU A 156 4.53 2.65 22.40
CA LEU A 156 5.70 2.14 21.68
C LEU A 156 5.30 1.54 20.33
N ALA A 157 4.23 0.74 20.28
CA ALA A 157 3.73 0.17 19.04
C ALA A 157 3.32 1.27 18.05
N ALA A 158 2.47 2.23 18.48
CA ALA A 158 2.03 3.34 17.64
C ALA A 158 3.19 4.24 17.19
N SER A 159 4.17 4.49 18.06
CA SER A 159 5.33 5.32 17.72
C SER A 159 6.28 4.57 16.76
N SER A 160 6.54 3.29 17.00
CA SER A 160 7.37 2.44 16.14
C SER A 160 6.79 2.29 14.73
N ALA A 161 5.45 2.25 14.61
CA ALA A 161 4.74 2.18 13.34
C ALA A 161 5.07 3.35 12.40
N VAL A 162 5.39 4.53 12.94
CA VAL A 162 5.77 5.71 12.16
C VAL A 162 7.29 5.85 12.07
N VAL A 163 7.99 5.68 13.19
CA VAL A 163 9.44 5.89 13.29
C VAL A 163 10.22 4.86 12.48
N VAL A 164 9.83 3.58 12.51
CA VAL A 164 10.55 2.52 11.79
C VAL A 164 10.44 2.71 10.27
N PRO A 165 9.25 2.89 9.65
CA PRO A 165 9.19 3.14 8.22
C PRO A 165 9.88 4.45 7.81
N LEU A 166 9.83 5.50 8.64
CA LEU A 166 10.61 6.72 8.41
C LEU A 166 12.11 6.45 8.37
N ALA A 167 12.62 5.66 9.34
CA ALA A 167 14.05 5.35 9.46
C ALA A 167 14.54 4.38 8.37
N LEU A 168 13.70 3.43 7.95
CA LEU A 168 14.01 2.50 6.87
C LEU A 168 13.98 3.17 5.50
N ARG A 169 13.30 4.31 5.37
CA ARG A 169 13.11 4.98 4.08
C ARG A 169 14.46 5.30 3.43
N PRO A 170 14.71 4.84 2.19
CA PRO A 170 15.90 5.20 1.44
C PRO A 170 16.06 6.70 1.24
N SER A 171 17.30 7.12 0.97
CA SER A 171 17.56 8.46 0.47
C SER A 171 16.80 8.71 -0.83
N PRO A 172 16.32 9.94 -1.07
CA PRO A 172 15.57 10.25 -2.28
C PRO A 172 16.37 9.91 -3.53
N VAL A 173 15.79 9.10 -4.41
CA VAL A 173 16.39 8.73 -5.70
C VAL A 173 15.88 9.72 -6.74
N ALA A 174 16.80 10.45 -7.38
CA ALA A 174 16.46 11.33 -8.49
C ALA A 174 15.92 10.51 -9.66
N ARG A 175 14.98 11.07 -10.44
CA ARG A 175 14.51 10.38 -11.64
C ARG A 175 15.63 10.28 -12.66
N PRO A 176 15.83 9.09 -13.25
CA PRO A 176 16.70 8.98 -14.41
C PRO A 176 16.18 9.90 -15.52
N THR A 177 17.08 10.65 -16.16
CA THR A 177 16.73 11.36 -17.39
C THR A 177 16.40 10.33 -18.46
N PRO A 178 15.26 10.46 -19.17
CA PRO A 178 14.92 9.56 -20.27
C PRO A 178 16.07 9.52 -21.28
N VAL A 179 16.67 8.34 -21.47
CA VAL A 179 17.67 8.14 -22.51
C VAL A 179 16.91 7.87 -23.81
N PRO A 180 17.18 8.60 -24.90
CA PRO A 180 16.57 8.30 -26.19
C PRO A 180 16.77 6.82 -26.54
N PHE A 181 15.69 6.14 -26.88
CA PHE A 181 15.76 4.74 -27.31
C PHE A 181 16.51 4.68 -28.64
N ALA A 182 17.74 4.17 -28.61
CA ALA A 182 18.48 3.86 -29.82
C ALA A 182 17.95 2.52 -30.35
N THR A 183 17.18 2.55 -31.44
CA THR A 183 16.93 1.35 -32.23
C THR A 183 18.25 0.95 -32.87
N GLU A 184 18.96 -0.02 -32.28
CA GLU A 184 20.04 -0.68 -33.00
C GLU A 184 19.46 -1.30 -34.28
N THR A 185 20.02 -0.94 -35.43
CA THR A 185 19.71 -1.54 -36.72
C THR A 185 20.39 -2.89 -36.83
N VAL A 186 19.91 -3.87 -36.07
CA VAL A 186 20.32 -5.26 -36.22
C VAL A 186 19.65 -5.82 -37.47
N THR A 187 20.42 -6.44 -38.37
CA THR A 187 19.83 -7.22 -39.47
C THR A 187 19.27 -8.51 -38.87
N PRO A 188 17.94 -8.71 -38.83
CA PRO A 188 17.38 -9.85 -38.14
C PRO A 188 17.64 -11.12 -38.93
N ALA A 189 18.15 -12.16 -38.26
CA ALA A 189 18.39 -13.47 -38.88
C ALA A 189 17.11 -14.14 -39.38
N ARG A 190 15.95 -13.78 -38.81
CA ARG A 190 14.61 -14.22 -39.23
C ARG A 190 13.59 -13.11 -39.04
N ARG A 191 12.56 -13.09 -39.89
CA ARG A 191 11.40 -12.20 -39.71
C ARG A 191 10.51 -12.74 -38.59
N VAL A 192 10.20 -11.88 -37.63
CA VAL A 192 9.29 -12.18 -36.51
C VAL A 192 8.15 -11.17 -36.56
N ILE A 193 6.91 -11.65 -36.40
CA ILE A 193 5.72 -10.80 -36.27
C ILE A 193 5.19 -10.99 -34.86
N LEU A 194 5.07 -9.90 -34.11
CA LEU A 194 4.41 -9.87 -32.82
C LEU A 194 3.04 -9.22 -32.98
N VAL A 195 1.99 -9.93 -32.59
CA VAL A 195 0.61 -9.43 -32.54
C VAL A 195 0.17 -9.42 -31.09
N GLY A 196 -0.15 -8.24 -30.56
CA GLY A 196 -0.77 -8.13 -29.23
C GLY A 196 -2.21 -7.66 -29.35
N ILE A 197 -3.07 -8.23 -28.52
CA ILE A 197 -4.50 -7.93 -28.46
C ILE A 197 -4.81 -7.57 -27.01
N ASP A 198 -5.22 -6.33 -26.77
CA ASP A 198 -5.50 -5.85 -25.42
C ASP A 198 -6.78 -6.50 -24.86
N GLY A 199 -6.77 -6.83 -23.57
CA GLY A 199 -7.89 -7.46 -22.88
C GLY A 199 -8.21 -8.91 -23.27
N LEU A 200 -7.41 -9.56 -24.12
CA LEU A 200 -7.66 -10.95 -24.56
C LEU A 200 -6.99 -11.97 -23.62
N SER A 201 -7.81 -12.79 -22.96
CA SER A 201 -7.35 -13.90 -22.14
C SER A 201 -7.26 -15.21 -22.91
N LEU A 202 -6.36 -16.11 -22.49
CA LEU A 202 -6.29 -17.47 -23.03
C LEU A 202 -7.58 -18.27 -22.80
N GLY A 203 -8.33 -17.96 -21.73
CA GLY A 203 -9.63 -18.57 -21.45
C GLY A 203 -10.66 -18.25 -22.54
N GLN A 204 -10.78 -16.98 -22.94
CA GLN A 204 -11.65 -16.56 -24.02
C GLN A 204 -11.28 -17.21 -25.36
N ILE A 205 -9.98 -17.34 -25.66
CA ILE A 205 -9.51 -18.03 -26.86
C ILE A 205 -9.95 -19.50 -26.82
N ARG A 206 -9.71 -20.21 -25.70
CA ARG A 206 -10.08 -21.63 -25.55
C ARG A 206 -11.57 -21.86 -25.72
N GLU A 207 -12.40 -21.02 -25.11
CA GLU A 207 -13.85 -21.09 -25.24
C GLU A 207 -14.31 -20.85 -26.68
N GLY A 208 -13.76 -19.82 -27.35
CA GLY A 208 -14.07 -19.53 -28.74
C GLY A 208 -13.63 -20.62 -29.72
N VAL A 209 -12.50 -21.28 -29.45
CA VAL A 209 -12.05 -22.47 -30.21
C VAL A 209 -12.99 -23.65 -29.99
N ALA A 210 -13.38 -23.92 -28.74
CA ALA A 210 -14.28 -25.04 -28.40
C ALA A 210 -15.67 -24.89 -29.05
N ARG A 211 -16.15 -23.64 -29.20
CA ARG A 211 -17.40 -23.32 -29.92
C ARG A 211 -17.24 -23.29 -31.44
N GLY A 212 -16.05 -23.55 -31.98
CA GLY A 212 -15.77 -23.48 -33.43
C GLY A 212 -15.66 -22.06 -34.01
N GLY A 213 -15.74 -21.01 -33.18
CA GLY A 213 -15.74 -19.61 -33.62
C GLY A 213 -14.34 -19.02 -33.90
N LEU A 214 -13.27 -19.68 -33.44
CA LEU A 214 -11.88 -19.24 -33.62
C LEU A 214 -10.99 -20.30 -34.31
N PRO A 215 -11.28 -20.69 -35.56
CA PRO A 215 -10.61 -21.82 -36.23
C PRO A 215 -9.09 -21.59 -36.44
N VAL A 216 -8.67 -20.35 -36.73
CA VAL A 216 -7.26 -19.99 -36.91
C VAL A 216 -6.47 -20.13 -35.60
N PHE A 217 -6.99 -19.61 -34.49
CA PHE A 217 -6.38 -19.81 -33.17
C PHE A 217 -6.32 -21.28 -32.79
N GLY A 218 -7.37 -22.06 -33.10
CA GLY A 218 -7.39 -23.51 -32.89
C GLY A 218 -6.27 -24.23 -33.66
N GLN A 219 -6.00 -23.84 -34.91
CA GLN A 219 -4.88 -24.37 -35.68
C GLN A 219 -3.51 -23.97 -35.09
N MET A 220 -3.36 -22.71 -34.68
CA MET A 220 -2.13 -22.22 -34.03
C MET A 220 -1.85 -22.97 -32.73
N MET A 221 -2.87 -23.20 -31.89
CA MET A 221 -2.72 -23.93 -30.64
C MET A 221 -2.33 -25.40 -30.83
N ARG A 222 -2.79 -26.06 -31.92
CA ARG A 222 -2.42 -27.45 -32.24
C ARG A 222 -1.02 -27.59 -32.84
N ARG A 223 -0.55 -26.61 -33.60
CA ARG A 223 0.72 -26.67 -34.35
C ARG A 223 1.87 -25.92 -33.67
N GLY A 224 1.57 -25.10 -32.67
CA GLY A 224 2.53 -24.27 -31.95
C GLY A 224 2.49 -24.50 -30.45
N ALA A 225 3.06 -23.55 -29.70
CA ALA A 225 3.05 -23.54 -28.25
C ALA A 225 2.07 -22.48 -27.72
N HIS A 226 1.36 -22.80 -26.65
CA HIS A 226 0.47 -21.87 -25.98
C HIS A 226 0.41 -22.18 -24.47
N GLY A 227 0.22 -21.15 -23.65
CA GLY A 227 0.15 -21.29 -22.20
C GLY A 227 -0.17 -19.96 -21.52
N PRO A 228 -0.53 -19.98 -20.23
CA PRO A 228 -0.71 -18.75 -19.47
C PRO A 228 0.63 -18.00 -19.39
N LEU A 229 0.58 -16.69 -19.59
CA LEU A 229 1.72 -15.80 -19.39
C LEU A 229 1.42 -14.89 -18.19
N ALA A 230 2.37 -14.80 -17.25
CA ALA A 230 2.24 -13.89 -16.13
C ALA A 230 2.25 -12.44 -16.62
N THR A 231 1.36 -11.61 -16.08
CA THR A 231 1.29 -10.18 -16.38
C THR A 231 1.86 -9.34 -15.25
N LEU A 232 2.07 -8.06 -15.53
CA LEU A 232 2.47 -7.06 -14.55
C LEU A 232 1.25 -6.58 -13.75
N ARG A 233 1.51 -6.10 -12.53
CA ARG A 233 0.51 -5.45 -11.67
C ARG A 233 0.94 -4.00 -11.42
N PRO A 234 -0.01 -3.06 -11.29
CA PRO A 234 -1.40 -3.16 -11.78
C PRO A 234 -1.46 -3.50 -13.28
N THR A 235 -2.53 -4.18 -13.71
CA THR A 235 -2.69 -4.63 -15.11
C THR A 235 -3.09 -3.47 -16.02
N GLU A 236 -2.22 -2.48 -16.15
CA GLU A 236 -2.41 -1.29 -16.98
C GLU A 236 -1.68 -1.44 -18.32
N ALA A 237 -2.33 -0.99 -19.40
CA ALA A 237 -1.80 -1.14 -20.76
C ALA A 237 -0.43 -0.43 -20.96
N PRO A 238 -0.21 0.84 -20.52
CA PRO A 238 1.06 1.55 -20.75
C PRO A 238 2.29 0.84 -20.20
N PRO A 239 2.35 0.41 -18.92
CA PRO A 239 3.51 -0.33 -18.43
C PRO A 239 3.69 -1.66 -19.16
N ILE A 240 2.61 -2.41 -19.41
CA ILE A 240 2.68 -3.72 -20.08
C ILE A 240 3.22 -3.59 -21.52
N TRP A 241 2.64 -2.72 -22.34
CA TRP A 241 3.07 -2.54 -23.73
C TRP A 241 4.49 -2.02 -23.84
N THR A 242 4.88 -1.10 -22.95
CA THR A 242 6.25 -0.60 -22.90
C THR A 242 7.23 -1.72 -22.50
N SER A 243 6.85 -2.58 -21.55
CA SER A 243 7.65 -3.75 -21.18
C SER A 243 7.77 -4.76 -22.34
N ILE A 244 6.69 -4.99 -23.10
CA ILE A 244 6.71 -5.85 -24.31
C ILE A 244 7.68 -5.27 -25.35
N PHE A 245 7.64 -3.96 -25.58
CA PHE A 245 8.47 -3.31 -26.60
C PHE A 245 9.95 -3.24 -26.19
N THR A 246 10.23 -2.99 -24.91
CA THR A 246 11.60 -2.73 -24.42
C THR A 246 12.28 -3.96 -23.83
N GLY A 247 11.52 -5.01 -23.47
CA GLY A 247 12.03 -6.14 -22.69
C GLY A 247 12.46 -5.77 -21.26
N ARG A 248 12.06 -4.60 -20.75
CA ARG A 248 12.42 -4.07 -19.42
C ARG A 248 11.18 -3.96 -18.52
N LEU A 249 11.38 -3.84 -17.21
CA LEU A 249 10.27 -3.67 -16.26
C LEU A 249 9.88 -2.18 -16.11
N PRO A 250 8.67 -1.86 -15.57
CA PRO A 250 8.21 -0.49 -15.37
C PRO A 250 9.17 0.42 -14.59
N ARG A 251 9.85 -0.13 -13.59
CA ARG A 251 10.88 0.60 -12.83
C ARG A 251 12.11 0.97 -13.66
N ASP A 252 12.41 0.22 -14.73
CA ASP A 252 13.59 0.42 -15.58
C ASP A 252 13.28 1.35 -16.76
N HIS A 253 12.10 1.20 -17.39
CA HIS A 253 11.70 2.05 -18.52
C HIS A 253 10.89 3.29 -18.10
N GLY A 254 10.50 3.40 -16.83
CA GLY A 254 9.88 4.61 -16.24
C GLY A 254 8.38 4.81 -16.54
N VAL A 255 7.77 4.00 -17.39
CA VAL A 255 6.32 4.06 -17.69
C VAL A 255 5.59 3.19 -16.68
N LYS A 256 4.94 3.82 -15.69
CA LYS A 256 4.35 3.11 -14.53
C LYS A 256 2.83 3.13 -14.49
N SER A 257 2.19 4.12 -15.10
CA SER A 257 0.73 4.26 -15.15
C SER A 257 0.30 5.11 -16.36
N PHE A 258 -1.01 5.15 -16.64
CA PHE A 258 -1.64 6.06 -17.60
C PHE A 258 -1.49 7.54 -17.23
N ALA A 259 -1.44 7.86 -15.93
CA ALA A 259 -1.45 9.23 -15.46
C ALA A 259 -0.34 9.46 -14.44
N THR A 260 0.03 10.73 -14.31
CA THR A 260 0.82 11.22 -13.19
C THR A 260 0.03 12.32 -12.49
N TYR A 261 0.29 12.50 -11.20
CA TYR A 261 -0.44 13.42 -10.36
C TYR A 261 0.49 14.49 -9.79
N ARG A 262 -0.07 15.64 -9.43
CA ARG A 262 0.65 16.67 -8.68
C ARG A 262 -0.25 17.10 -7.53
N LEU A 263 0.23 16.93 -6.32
CA LEU A 263 -0.49 17.38 -5.13
C LEU A 263 -0.59 18.91 -5.15
N ARG A 264 -1.69 19.45 -4.62
CA ARG A 264 -1.90 20.89 -4.59
C ARG A 264 -0.81 21.54 -3.73
N GLY A 265 -0.06 22.48 -4.32
CA GLY A 265 1.06 23.14 -3.65
C GLY A 265 2.39 22.38 -3.68
N SER A 266 2.48 21.28 -4.45
CA SER A 266 3.73 20.58 -4.76
C SER A 266 4.16 20.92 -6.19
N SER A 267 5.46 21.06 -6.44
CA SER A 267 6.03 21.09 -7.80
C SER A 267 6.40 19.68 -8.30
N THR A 268 6.53 18.72 -7.38
CA THR A 268 6.93 17.33 -7.63
C THR A 268 5.79 16.55 -8.28
N VAL A 269 6.13 15.72 -9.26
CA VAL A 269 5.18 14.79 -9.90
C VAL A 269 5.16 13.46 -9.13
N TYR A 270 3.97 12.89 -8.95
CA TYR A 270 3.69 11.62 -8.30
C TYR A 270 3.25 10.62 -9.37
N GLU A 271 3.75 9.40 -9.33
CA GLU A 271 3.60 8.40 -10.41
C GLU A 271 2.78 7.17 -9.98
N LEU A 272 2.60 6.98 -8.67
CA LEU A 272 1.92 5.85 -8.02
C LEU A 272 1.21 6.32 -6.76
#